data_AF-A0A3D4BB79-F1
#
_entry.id   AF-A0A3D4BB79-F1
#
_cell.length_a   1.000
_cell.length_b   1.000
_cell.length_c   1.000
_cell.angle_alpha   90.00
_cell.angle_beta   90.00
_cell.angle_gamma   90.00
#
_symmetry.space_group_name_H-M   'P 1'
#
loop_
_entity.id
_entity.type
_entity.pdbx_description
1 polymer ?
#
loop_
_entity_poly.entity_id
_entity_poly.type
_entity_poly.pdbx_seq_one_letter_code
_entity_poly.pdbx_strand_id
1 'polypeptide(L)'
;RIRTEQGTYYGAFNNGQRDHQLSAISRPPLPPGVAAGGHGGSHGYLMSEFIEAILLNRKPLVDVAQSLNMTVSGIVAHQSALMDGELMKIPQYAL
;
A
#
# COMPACT_ATOMS: atom_id res chain seq x y z
N ARG A 1 11.12 -3.95 -0.44
CA ARG A 1 11.66 -5.27 -0.84
C ARG A 1 10.51 -6.26 -0.78
N ILE A 2 10.15 -6.88 -1.90
CA ILE A 2 9.09 -7.90 -1.95
C ILE A 2 9.80 -9.25 -2.10
N ARG A 3 9.38 -10.26 -1.34
CA ARG A 3 9.84 -11.65 -1.49
C ARG A 3 8.66 -12.48 -1.96
N THR A 4 8.86 -13.24 -3.02
CA THR A 4 7.89 -14.18 -3.58
C THR A 4 8.51 -15.57 -3.59
N GLU A 5 7.71 -16.60 -3.85
CA GLU A 5 8.21 -17.97 -4.06
C GLU A 5 9.19 -18.06 -5.24
N GLN A 6 9.07 -17.15 -6.20
CA GLN A 6 9.87 -17.13 -7.42
C GLN A 6 11.05 -16.15 -7.38
N GLY A 7 11.25 -15.37 -6.32
CA GLY A 7 12.37 -14.44 -6.25
C GLY A 7 12.15 -13.24 -5.35
N THR A 8 12.96 -12.21 -5.56
CA THR A 8 12.91 -10.97 -4.77
C THR A 8 12.86 -9.74 -5.67
N TYR A 9 12.06 -8.76 -5.31
CA TYR A 9 12.00 -7.46 -5.98
C TYR A 9 12.57 -6.35 -5.09
N TYR A 10 13.58 -5.65 -5.61
CA TYR A 10 14.11 -4.43 -5.03
C TYR A 10 14.61 -3.50 -6.14
N GLY A 11 13.72 -2.68 -6.69
CA GLY A 11 13.98 -1.86 -7.88
C GLY A 11 13.99 -2.67 -9.19
N ALA A 12 14.51 -3.89 -9.15
CA ALA A 12 14.39 -4.91 -10.20
C ALA A 12 14.00 -6.26 -9.59
N PHE A 13 13.37 -7.12 -10.38
CA PHE A 13 13.09 -8.50 -10.00
C PHE A 13 14.35 -9.35 -10.15
N ASN A 14 14.63 -10.19 -9.16
CA ASN A 14 15.78 -11.08 -9.13
C ASN A 14 15.32 -12.45 -8.66
N ASN A 15 15.36 -13.43 -9.56
CA ASN A 15 15.05 -14.84 -9.31
C ASN A 15 16.26 -15.77 -9.53
N GLY A 16 17.47 -15.22 -9.63
CA GLY A 16 18.67 -15.99 -9.95
C GLY A 16 18.73 -16.53 -11.39
N GLN A 17 17.73 -16.25 -12.23
CA GLN A 17 17.71 -16.59 -13.66
C GLN A 17 17.85 -15.32 -14.49
N ARG A 18 18.73 -15.32 -15.51
CA ARG A 18 19.05 -14.11 -16.30
C ARG A 18 17.98 -13.72 -17.32
N ASP A 19 17.00 -14.58 -17.61
CA ASP A 19 16.19 -14.48 -18.83
C ASP A 19 14.70 -14.16 -18.66
N HIS A 20 14.16 -14.06 -17.44
CA HIS A 20 12.80 -13.56 -17.25
C HIS A 20 12.84 -12.09 -16.85
N GLN A 21 13.13 -11.24 -17.82
CA GLN A 21 12.97 -9.80 -17.70
C GLN A 21 11.46 -9.51 -17.60
N LEU A 22 10.93 -9.48 -16.38
CA LEU A 22 9.57 -9.01 -16.12
C LEU A 22 9.44 -7.60 -16.71
N SER A 23 8.33 -7.34 -17.40
CA SER A 23 8.03 -6.01 -17.89
C SER A 23 8.13 -5.02 -16.73
N ALA A 24 8.96 -3.99 -16.92
CA ALA A 24 9.11 -2.95 -15.91
C ALA A 24 7.75 -2.27 -15.72
N ILE A 25 7.14 -2.46 -14.55
CA ILE A 25 5.93 -1.74 -14.17
C ILE A 25 6.35 -0.28 -13.96
N SER A 26 6.03 0.58 -14.92
CA SER A 26 6.25 2.01 -14.78
C SER A 26 5.18 2.60 -13.87
N ARG A 27 5.60 3.44 -12.93
CA ARG A 27 4.65 4.23 -12.14
C ARG A 27 4.04 5.32 -13.02
N PRO A 28 2.77 5.71 -12.80
CA PRO A 28 2.17 6.81 -13.54
C PRO A 28 2.95 8.12 -13.28
N PRO A 29 2.97 9.07 -14.22
CA PRO A 29 3.63 10.35 -13.98
C PRO A 29 2.93 11.12 -12.86
N LEU A 30 3.71 11.83 -12.05
CA LEU A 30 3.17 12.81 -11.09
C LEU A 30 2.87 14.14 -11.81
N PRO A 31 1.96 14.96 -11.27
CA PRO A 31 1.72 16.30 -11.80
C PRO A 31 3.00 17.14 -11.89
N PRO A 32 3.11 18.06 -12.87
CA PRO A 32 4.27 18.92 -13.01
C PRO A 32 4.61 19.67 -11.70
N GLY A 33 5.87 19.63 -11.28
CA GLY A 33 6.34 20.26 -10.04
C GLY A 33 6.13 19.44 -8.76
N VAL A 34 5.42 18.30 -8.82
CA VAL A 34 5.24 17.41 -7.67
C VAL A 34 6.38 16.39 -7.61
N ALA A 35 7.19 16.46 -6.56
CA ALA A 35 8.22 15.47 -6.29
C ALA A 35 7.62 14.16 -5.76
N ALA A 36 8.24 13.02 -6.07
CA ALA A 36 7.82 11.72 -5.55
C ALA A 36 7.90 11.60 -4.01
N GLY A 37 8.76 12.40 -3.38
CA GLY A 37 8.92 12.45 -1.93
C GLY A 37 9.67 11.26 -1.33
N GLY A 38 9.53 11.06 -0.02
CA GLY A 38 10.23 10.03 0.76
C GLY A 38 9.69 8.61 0.57
N HIS A 39 10.23 7.67 1.34
CA HIS A 39 9.79 6.27 1.42
C HIS A 39 9.68 5.55 0.05
N GLY A 40 10.73 5.68 -0.78
CA GLY A 40 10.76 5.05 -2.11
C GLY A 40 9.91 5.78 -3.16
N GLY A 41 9.53 7.02 -2.86
CA GLY A 41 8.76 7.89 -3.73
C GLY A 41 7.26 7.65 -3.66
N SER A 42 6.73 7.08 -2.56
CA SER A 42 5.29 6.79 -2.43
C SER A 42 4.47 8.03 -2.07
N HIS A 43 5.05 8.99 -1.36
CA HIS A 43 4.35 10.15 -0.82
C HIS A 43 3.64 10.97 -1.90
N GLY A 44 4.36 11.32 -2.97
CA GLY A 44 3.81 12.11 -4.07
C GLY A 44 2.63 11.43 -4.75
N TYR A 45 2.65 10.09 -4.84
CA TYR A 45 1.59 9.31 -5.48
C TYR A 45 0.35 9.20 -4.60
N LEU A 46 0.52 8.91 -3.31
CA LEU A 46 -0.59 8.87 -2.34
C LEU A 46 -1.29 10.22 -2.26
N MET A 47 -0.52 11.31 -2.21
CA MET A 47 -1.06 12.67 -2.23
C MET A 47 -1.78 12.97 -3.55
N SER A 48 -1.16 12.66 -4.70
CA SER A 48 -1.72 12.92 -6.01
C SER A 48 -3.07 12.22 -6.21
N GLU A 49 -3.17 10.94 -5.81
CA GLU A 49 -4.41 10.18 -5.91
C GLU A 49 -5.54 10.81 -5.10
N PHE A 50 -5.26 11.19 -3.85
CA PHE A 50 -6.24 11.80 -2.96
C PHE A 50 -6.76 13.14 -3.50
N ILE A 51 -5.86 14.01 -3.96
CA ILE A 51 -6.22 15.32 -4.53
C ILE A 51 -7.02 15.14 -5.83
N GLU A 52 -6.58 14.24 -6.71
CA GLU A 52 -7.29 13.95 -7.95
C GLU A 52 -8.70 13.41 -7.70
N ALA A 53 -8.88 12.56 -6.68
CA ALA A 53 -10.19 12.05 -6.30
C ALA A 53 -11.18 13.17 -5.96
N ILE A 54 -10.71 14.19 -5.23
CA ILE A 54 -11.49 15.38 -4.88
C ILE A 54 -11.83 16.18 -6.14
N LEU A 55 -10.82 16.51 -6.97
CA LEU A 55 -11.00 17.35 -8.16
C LEU A 55 -11.93 16.71 -9.19
N LEU A 56 -11.86 15.39 -9.35
CA LEU A 56 -12.70 14.64 -10.28
C LEU A 56 -14.05 14.19 -9.69
N ASN A 57 -14.34 14.55 -8.43
CA ASN A 57 -15.53 14.10 -7.71
C ASN A 57 -15.73 12.58 -7.78
N ARG A 58 -14.65 11.82 -7.59
CA ARG A 58 -14.65 10.36 -7.58
C ARG A 58 -14.28 9.84 -6.19
N LYS A 59 -14.65 8.58 -5.94
CA LYS A 59 -14.19 7.88 -4.74
C LYS A 59 -12.65 7.72 -4.78
N PRO A 60 -11.92 8.02 -3.70
CA PRO A 60 -10.48 7.76 -3.64
C PRO A 60 -10.20 6.25 -3.65
N LEU A 61 -9.02 5.86 -4.11
CA LEU A 61 -8.60 4.44 -4.10
C LEU A 61 -8.53 3.90 -2.67
N VAL A 62 -8.07 4.73 -1.72
CA VAL A 62 -8.10 4.43 -0.29
C VAL A 62 -9.25 5.19 0.35
N ASP A 63 -10.42 4.54 0.42
CA ASP A 63 -11.60 5.08 1.09
C ASP A 63 -11.58 4.80 2.61
N VAL A 64 -12.64 5.20 3.31
CA VAL A 64 -12.77 4.98 4.76
C VAL A 64 -12.82 3.50 5.15
N ALA A 65 -13.46 2.64 4.37
CA ALA A 65 -13.52 1.21 4.67
C ALA A 65 -12.14 0.56 4.49
N GLN A 66 -11.41 0.88 3.43
CA GLN A 66 -10.04 0.44 3.21
C GLN A 66 -9.12 0.94 4.35
N SER A 67 -9.25 2.21 4.73
CA SER A 67 -8.46 2.81 5.82
C SER A 67 -8.71 2.08 7.15
N LEU A 68 -9.97 1.79 7.48
CA LEU A 68 -10.33 1.04 8.69
C LEU A 68 -9.79 -0.39 8.64
N ASN A 69 -10.01 -1.10 7.54
CA ASN A 69 -9.56 -2.49 7.39
C ASN A 69 -8.02 -2.64 7.44
N MET A 70 -7.26 -1.59 7.09
CA MET A 70 -5.80 -1.57 7.24
C MET A 70 -5.30 -1.22 8.65
N THR A 71 -6.10 -0.50 9.45
CA THR A 71 -5.62 0.12 10.71
C THR A 71 -6.22 -0.50 11.98
N VAL A 72 -7.47 -0.94 11.94
CA VAL A 72 -8.21 -1.49 13.10
C VAL A 72 -7.54 -2.73 13.70
N SER A 73 -6.87 -3.53 12.89
CA SER A 73 -6.14 -4.71 13.38
C SER A 73 -5.08 -4.34 14.43
N GLY A 74 -4.47 -3.16 14.34
CA GLY A 74 -3.54 -2.66 15.35
C GLY A 74 -4.20 -2.38 16.70
N ILE A 75 -5.43 -1.88 16.69
CA ILE A 75 -6.22 -1.64 17.92
C ILE A 75 -6.60 -2.97 18.56
N VAL A 76 -7.09 -3.92 17.76
CA VAL A 76 -7.47 -5.26 18.25
C VAL A 76 -6.24 -6.01 18.76
N ALA A 77 -5.10 -5.91 18.08
CA ALA A 77 -3.85 -6.49 18.53
C ALA A 77 -3.39 -5.91 19.88
N HIS A 78 -3.54 -4.60 20.08
CA HIS A 78 -3.26 -3.97 21.37
C HIS A 78 -4.18 -4.50 22.48
N GLN A 79 -5.48 -4.64 22.22
CA GLN A 79 -6.44 -5.21 23.17
C GLN A 79 -6.13 -6.67 23.50
N SER A 80 -5.80 -7.48 22.49
CA SER A 80 -5.37 -8.87 22.65
C SER A 80 -4.14 -8.97 23.56
N ALA A 81 -3.15 -8.10 23.37
CA ALA A 81 -1.95 -8.08 24.20
C ALA A 81 -2.23 -7.75 25.68
N LEU A 82 -3.25 -6.93 25.97
CA LEU A 82 -3.70 -6.65 27.35
C LEU A 82 -4.40 -7.86 27.99
N MET A 83 -4.85 -8.83 27.19
CA MET A 83 -5.55 -10.05 27.61
C MET A 83 -4.69 -11.29 27.34
N ASP A 84 -3.38 -11.18 27.60
CA ASP A 84 -2.40 -12.28 27.45
C ASP A 84 -2.37 -12.93 26.05
N GLY A 85 -2.65 -12.15 25.01
CA GLY A 85 -2.65 -12.61 23.63
C GLY A 85 -3.90 -13.37 23.20
N GLU A 86 -5.05 -13.11 23.83
CA GLU A 86 -6.33 -13.73 23.45
C GLU A 86 -6.63 -13.56 21.94
N LEU A 87 -7.13 -14.62 21.30
CA LEU A 87 -7.56 -14.57 19.91
C LEU A 87 -8.86 -13.76 19.77
N MET A 88 -8.76 -12.54 19.22
CA MET A 88 -9.88 -11.63 19.04
C MET A 88 -10.29 -11.49 17.58
N LYS A 89 -11.59 -11.24 17.33
CA LYS A 89 -12.09 -10.97 15.99
C LYS A 89 -11.74 -9.55 15.53
N ILE A 90 -11.22 -9.44 14.31
CA ILE A 90 -10.97 -8.15 13.65
C ILE A 90 -12.24 -7.75 12.88
N PRO A 91 -12.87 -6.60 13.18
CA PRO A 91 -14.05 -6.17 12.45
C PRO A 91 -13.71 -5.84 10.99
N GLN A 92 -14.65 -6.15 10.10
CA GLN A 92 -14.54 -5.92 8.66
C GLN A 92 -15.53 -4.84 8.25
N TYR A 93 -15.06 -3.82 7.53
CA TYR A 93 -15.86 -2.69 7.08
C TYR A 93 -16.09 -2.74 5.57
N ALA A 94 -17.29 -2.38 5.15
CA ALA A 94 -17.70 -2.21 3.75
C ALA A 94 -18.53 -0.92 3.61
N LEU A 95 -18.56 -0.37 2.41
CA LEU A 95 -19.35 0.82 2.04
C LEU A 95 -20.57 0.43 1.22
#